data_AF-A0A0B7BND7-F1
#
_entry.id   AF-A0A0B7BND7-F1
#
_cell.length_a   1.000
_cell.length_b   1.000
_cell.length_c   1.000
_cell.angle_alpha   90.00
_cell.angle_beta   90.00
_cell.angle_gamma   90.00
#
_symmetry.space_group_name_H-M   'P 1'
#
loop_
_entity.id
_entity.type
_entity.pdbx_description
1 polymer ?
#
loop_
_entity_poly.entity_id
_entity_poly.type
_entity_poly.pdbx_seq_one_letter_code
_entity_poly.pdbx_strand_id
1 'polypeptide(L)'
;KDGITAAAVMAELASFVYSSSSTLSKQLEVIYETYGYHISLSSYFICHDAETIAAMFKRLRNFEGPGQYPTKCGKYEIAHVRDLTVGFDSETSDKKPILPTSKSSQMITFKFTNGCVITLRTSGTEPKIKYYSEHRPDPEKGLDANQVKQELQDIVNCIEEHFYSIKLFPKILPRQ
;
A
#
# COMPACT_ATOMS: atom_id res chain seq x y z
N LYS A 1 -7.49 16.48 -13.53
CA LYS A 1 -8.19 16.48 -12.23
C LYS A 1 -8.87 17.83 -12.07
N ASP A 2 -10.15 17.84 -11.70
CA ASP A 2 -10.95 19.07 -11.54
C ASP A 2 -11.55 19.08 -10.12
N GLY A 3 -11.01 19.94 -9.27
CA GLY A 3 -11.46 20.06 -7.88
C GLY A 3 -12.76 20.84 -7.73
N ILE A 4 -13.07 21.74 -8.67
CA ILE A 4 -14.27 22.58 -8.60
C ILE A 4 -15.49 21.72 -8.93
N THR A 5 -15.42 20.95 -10.01
CA THR A 5 -16.49 20.01 -10.38
C THR A 5 -16.70 18.96 -9.29
N ALA A 6 -15.62 18.41 -8.70
CA ALA A 6 -15.73 17.48 -7.59
C ALA A 6 -16.44 18.09 -6.36
N ALA A 7 -16.14 19.36 -6.04
CA ALA A 7 -16.80 20.07 -4.95
C ALA A 7 -18.30 20.30 -5.23
N ALA A 8 -18.68 20.65 -6.46
CA ALA A 8 -20.07 20.82 -6.85
C ALA A 8 -20.88 19.51 -6.70
N VAL A 9 -20.33 18.39 -7.18
CA VAL A 9 -20.97 17.07 -7.05
C VAL A 9 -21.06 16.64 -5.58
N MET A 10 -20.03 16.91 -4.77
CA MET A 10 -20.08 16.63 -3.33
C MET A 10 -21.14 17.47 -2.61
N ALA A 11 -21.32 18.72 -2.99
CA ALA A 11 -22.36 19.59 -2.44
C ALA A 11 -23.77 19.10 -2.79
N GLU A 12 -23.98 18.64 -4.03
CA GLU A 12 -25.22 18.00 -4.46
C GLU A 12 -25.52 16.73 -3.66
N LEU A 13 -24.53 15.83 -3.52
CA LEU A 13 -24.66 14.62 -2.70
C LEU A 13 -24.99 14.96 -1.24
N ALA A 14 -24.31 15.94 -0.65
CA ALA A 14 -24.56 16.37 0.72
C ALA A 14 -26.00 16.90 0.88
N SER A 15 -26.48 17.69 -0.09
CA SER A 15 -27.85 18.22 -0.10
C SER A 15 -28.89 17.10 -0.18
N PHE A 16 -28.67 16.11 -1.06
CA PHE A 16 -29.54 14.95 -1.22
C PHE A 16 -29.58 14.04 0.02
N VAL A 17 -28.43 13.76 0.61
CA VAL A 17 -28.33 12.93 1.83
C VAL A 17 -28.99 13.64 3.01
N TYR A 18 -28.82 14.97 3.11
CA TYR A 18 -29.44 15.77 4.16
C TYR A 18 -30.96 15.84 3.99
N SER A 19 -31.48 16.00 2.77
CA SER A 19 -32.93 15.98 2.51
C SER A 19 -33.58 14.63 2.86
N SER A 20 -32.79 13.56 2.88
CA SER A 20 -33.19 12.21 3.32
C SER A 20 -33.01 11.97 4.84
N SER A 21 -32.81 13.02 5.64
CA SER A 21 -32.55 12.95 7.11
C SER A 21 -31.32 12.12 7.51
N SER A 22 -30.33 12.01 6.61
CA SER A 22 -29.08 11.29 6.85
C SER A 22 -27.88 12.24 6.82
N THR A 23 -26.68 11.71 7.02
CA THR A 23 -25.41 12.46 6.93
C THR A 23 -24.43 11.72 6.03
N LEU A 24 -23.43 12.43 5.50
CA LEU A 24 -22.37 11.80 4.70
C LEU A 24 -21.65 10.70 5.50
N SER A 25 -21.43 10.90 6.80
CA SER A 25 -20.81 9.89 7.67
C SER A 25 -21.66 8.62 7.77
N LYS A 26 -22.97 8.75 7.97
CA LYS A 26 -23.90 7.61 7.96
C LYS A 26 -23.94 6.91 6.60
N GLN A 27 -23.92 7.69 5.52
CA GLN A 27 -23.87 7.12 4.18
C GLN A 27 -22.57 6.34 3.93
N LEU A 28 -21.45 6.80 4.50
CA LEU A 28 -20.17 6.09 4.47
C LEU A 28 -20.23 4.79 5.30
N GLU A 29 -20.88 4.80 6.46
CA GLU A 29 -21.14 3.59 7.26
C GLU A 29 -21.93 2.55 6.46
N VAL A 30 -23.01 2.96 5.79
CA VAL A 30 -23.80 2.08 4.90
C VAL A 30 -22.93 1.48 3.78
N ILE A 31 -22.03 2.25 3.19
CA ILE A 31 -21.09 1.75 2.17
C ILE A 31 -20.17 0.68 2.76
N TYR A 32 -19.63 0.91 3.97
CA TYR A 32 -18.79 -0.07 4.64
C TYR A 32 -19.54 -1.34 5.03
N GLU A 33 -20.79 -1.23 5.49
CA GLU A 33 -21.64 -2.39 5.77
C GLU A 33 -21.95 -3.18 4.49
N THR A 34 -22.13 -2.49 3.37
CA THR A 34 -22.50 -3.12 2.09
C THR A 34 -21.30 -3.82 1.41
N TYR A 35 -20.12 -3.20 1.44
CA TYR A 35 -18.97 -3.64 0.63
C TYR A 35 -17.75 -4.08 1.44
N GLY A 36 -17.81 -3.97 2.77
CA GLY A 36 -16.71 -4.17 3.70
C GLY A 36 -15.91 -2.89 3.93
N TYR A 37 -15.02 -2.93 4.93
CA TYR A 37 -14.11 -1.82 5.20
C TYR A 37 -12.95 -1.80 4.21
N HIS A 38 -12.69 -0.61 3.67
CA HIS A 38 -11.54 -0.31 2.80
C HIS A 38 -10.76 0.83 3.44
N ILE A 39 -9.62 0.51 4.07
CA ILE A 39 -8.79 1.51 4.75
C ILE A 39 -7.46 1.61 4.04
N SER A 40 -7.00 2.84 3.80
CA SER A 40 -5.70 3.09 3.19
C SER A 40 -4.82 3.92 4.12
N LEU A 41 -3.53 3.61 4.15
CA LEU A 41 -2.50 4.44 4.77
C LEU A 41 -1.39 4.63 3.73
N SER A 42 -0.95 5.85 3.51
CA SER A 42 0.08 6.13 2.51
C SER A 42 1.01 7.20 3.03
N SER A 43 2.30 6.93 2.95
CA SER A 43 3.32 7.87 3.39
C SER A 43 4.59 7.68 2.55
N TYR A 44 5.67 8.29 3.00
CA TYR A 44 6.95 8.20 2.35
C TYR A 44 8.09 8.39 3.33
N PHE A 45 9.22 7.78 2.97
CA PHE A 45 10.52 8.08 3.55
C PHE A 45 11.31 9.00 2.63
N ILE A 46 12.23 9.75 3.20
CA ILE A 46 13.17 10.60 2.46
C ILE A 46 14.51 9.88 2.40
N CYS A 47 15.09 9.77 1.22
CA CYS A 47 16.44 9.27 1.03
C CYS A 47 17.07 9.93 -0.20
N HIS A 48 18.16 10.67 0.01
CA HIS A 48 18.87 11.37 -1.06
C HIS A 48 19.94 10.50 -1.73
N ASP A 49 20.17 9.29 -1.19
CA ASP A 49 21.25 8.40 -1.59
C ASP A 49 20.71 7.28 -2.50
N ALA A 50 20.91 7.44 -3.81
CA ALA A 50 20.38 6.50 -4.80
C ALA A 50 20.92 5.07 -4.62
N GLU A 51 22.16 4.92 -4.14
CA GLU A 51 22.76 3.62 -3.84
C GLU A 51 22.06 2.93 -2.67
N THR A 52 21.74 3.65 -1.59
CA THR A 52 20.95 3.12 -0.47
C THR A 52 19.57 2.65 -0.93
N ILE A 53 18.89 3.44 -1.76
CA ILE A 53 17.59 3.05 -2.33
C ILE A 53 17.74 1.76 -3.15
N ALA A 54 18.72 1.72 -4.05
CA ALA A 54 18.98 0.55 -4.89
C ALA A 54 19.32 -0.69 -4.04
N ALA A 55 20.12 -0.54 -2.99
CA ALA A 55 20.49 -1.60 -2.06
C ALA A 55 19.28 -2.14 -1.29
N MET A 56 18.38 -1.26 -0.81
CA MET A 56 17.14 -1.65 -0.13
C MET A 56 16.25 -2.48 -1.04
N PHE A 57 15.97 -2.01 -2.26
CA PHE A 57 15.17 -2.78 -3.23
C PHE A 57 15.87 -4.07 -3.68
N LYS A 58 17.21 -4.05 -3.84
CA LYS A 58 17.99 -5.26 -4.14
C LYS A 58 17.86 -6.29 -3.02
N ARG A 59 17.90 -5.86 -1.75
CA ARG A 59 17.68 -6.75 -0.60
C ARG A 59 16.29 -7.36 -0.63
N LEU A 60 15.24 -6.59 -0.93
CA LEU A 60 13.87 -7.14 -1.03
C LEU A 60 13.73 -8.21 -2.11
N ARG A 61 14.47 -8.10 -3.22
CA ARG A 61 14.51 -9.12 -4.29
C ARG A 61 15.33 -10.35 -3.96
N ASN A 62 16.11 -10.30 -2.88
CA ASN A 62 17.03 -11.35 -2.46
C ASN A 62 16.92 -11.59 -0.95
N PHE A 63 15.69 -11.56 -0.42
CA PHE A 63 15.42 -11.46 1.01
C PHE A 63 15.67 -12.79 1.73
N GLU A 64 15.19 -13.89 1.14
CA GLU A 64 15.37 -15.26 1.67
C GLU A 64 16.47 -16.03 0.94
N GLY A 65 16.94 -15.50 -0.19
CA GLY A 65 17.94 -16.10 -1.06
C GLY A 65 17.97 -15.40 -2.42
N PRO A 66 18.89 -15.78 -3.33
CA PRO A 66 18.97 -15.17 -4.65
C PRO A 66 17.65 -15.23 -5.43
N GLY A 67 17.10 -14.07 -5.79
CA GLY A 67 15.83 -13.96 -6.52
C GLY A 67 14.57 -14.30 -5.71
N GLN A 68 14.69 -14.47 -4.40
CA GLN A 68 13.57 -14.80 -3.51
C GLN A 68 13.11 -13.57 -2.74
N TYR A 69 11.83 -13.20 -2.94
CA TYR A 69 11.16 -12.13 -2.19
C TYR A 69 10.75 -12.62 -0.80
N PRO A 70 10.49 -11.71 0.17
CA PRO A 70 9.98 -12.11 1.48
C PRO A 70 8.63 -12.84 1.36
N THR A 71 8.49 -13.96 2.05
CA THR A 71 7.21 -14.70 2.17
C THR A 71 6.32 -14.18 3.29
N LYS A 72 6.88 -13.37 4.21
CA LYS A 72 6.16 -12.73 5.31
C LYS A 72 6.79 -11.40 5.73
N CYS A 73 6.02 -10.59 6.43
CA CYS A 73 6.48 -9.39 7.12
C CYS A 73 5.98 -9.41 8.57
N GLY A 74 6.89 -9.60 9.53
CA GLY A 74 6.51 -9.88 10.92
C GLY A 74 5.68 -11.17 11.00
N LYS A 75 4.44 -11.06 11.52
CA LYS A 75 3.46 -12.16 11.61
C LYS A 75 2.55 -12.31 10.37
N TYR A 76 2.67 -11.41 9.40
CA TYR A 76 1.75 -11.33 8.26
C TYR A 76 2.33 -12.03 7.03
N GLU A 77 1.61 -13.05 6.53
CA GLU A 77 2.00 -13.83 5.37
C GLU A 77 1.71 -13.09 4.06
N ILE A 78 2.64 -13.17 3.11
CA ILE A 78 2.57 -12.58 1.78
C ILE A 78 2.14 -13.66 0.80
N ALA A 79 0.95 -13.51 0.22
CA ALA A 79 0.42 -14.42 -0.79
C ALA A 79 1.10 -14.19 -2.14
N HIS A 80 1.28 -12.93 -2.54
CA HIS A 80 1.79 -12.60 -3.86
C HIS A 80 2.71 -11.39 -3.89
N VAL A 81 3.62 -11.38 -4.87
CA VAL A 81 4.55 -10.30 -5.13
C VAL A 81 4.52 -9.93 -6.60
N ARG A 82 4.38 -8.64 -6.87
CA ARG A 82 4.55 -8.05 -8.20
C ARG A 82 5.69 -7.04 -8.16
N ASP A 83 6.66 -7.17 -9.04
CA ASP A 83 7.74 -6.21 -9.21
C ASP A 83 7.76 -5.70 -10.66
N LEU A 84 7.23 -4.50 -10.85
CA LEU A 84 7.18 -3.85 -12.17
C LEU A 84 8.53 -3.26 -12.60
N THR A 85 9.53 -3.26 -11.70
CA THR A 85 10.91 -2.87 -12.03
C THR A 85 11.58 -3.93 -12.89
N VAL A 86 11.40 -5.21 -12.51
CA VAL A 86 12.05 -6.35 -13.18
C VAL A 86 11.08 -7.14 -14.08
N GLY A 87 9.79 -6.81 -14.05
CA GLY A 87 8.78 -7.47 -14.87
C GLY A 87 8.39 -8.84 -14.32
N PHE A 88 8.20 -8.93 -13.00
CA PHE A 88 7.79 -10.14 -12.31
C PHE A 88 6.40 -9.99 -11.69
N ASP A 89 5.56 -11.02 -11.81
CA ASP A 89 4.27 -11.09 -11.11
C ASP A 89 3.96 -12.53 -10.71
N SER A 90 3.97 -12.82 -9.42
CA SER A 90 3.75 -14.18 -8.92
C SER A 90 2.33 -14.70 -9.10
N GLU A 91 1.33 -13.84 -9.33
CA GLU A 91 -0.07 -14.24 -9.58
C GLU A 91 -0.29 -14.80 -10.98
N THR A 92 0.57 -14.41 -11.93
CA THR A 92 0.45 -14.86 -13.32
C THR A 92 1.09 -16.23 -13.53
N SER A 93 0.56 -16.98 -14.50
CA SER A 93 1.06 -18.33 -14.82
C SER A 93 2.46 -18.29 -15.43
N ASP A 94 2.77 -17.27 -16.25
CA ASP A 94 4.06 -17.09 -16.91
C ASP A 94 5.04 -16.19 -16.13
N LYS A 95 4.63 -15.76 -14.93
CA LYS A 95 5.38 -14.87 -14.03
C LYS A 95 5.65 -13.47 -14.57
N LYS A 96 4.87 -13.00 -15.55
CA LYS A 96 4.98 -11.67 -16.12
C LYS A 96 3.77 -10.80 -15.77
N PRO A 97 3.98 -9.53 -15.42
CA PRO A 97 2.87 -8.62 -15.13
C PRO A 97 2.08 -8.29 -16.39
N ILE A 98 0.76 -8.16 -16.23
CA ILE A 98 -0.14 -7.57 -17.24
C ILE A 98 -0.01 -6.03 -17.30
N LEU A 99 0.63 -5.43 -16.30
CA LEU A 99 0.86 -3.99 -16.22
C LEU A 99 2.20 -3.60 -16.86
N PRO A 100 2.33 -2.37 -17.39
CA PRO A 100 3.59 -1.88 -17.93
C PRO A 100 4.73 -1.94 -16.90
N THR A 101 5.91 -2.35 -17.36
CA THR A 101 7.13 -2.44 -16.55
C THR A 101 8.06 -1.25 -16.82
N SER A 102 8.82 -0.82 -15.81
CA SER A 102 9.82 0.23 -15.96
C SER A 102 11.09 -0.09 -15.18
N LYS A 103 12.17 -0.42 -15.89
CA LYS A 103 13.48 -0.71 -15.26
C LYS A 103 14.11 0.50 -14.57
N SER A 104 13.68 1.71 -14.93
CA SER A 104 14.20 2.96 -14.37
C SER A 104 13.47 3.42 -13.10
N SER A 105 12.41 2.72 -12.68
CA SER A 105 11.62 3.08 -11.49
C SER A 105 11.43 1.87 -10.59
N GLN A 106 11.79 1.99 -9.32
CA GLN A 106 11.58 0.92 -8.35
C GLN A 106 10.09 0.87 -7.99
N MET A 107 9.46 -0.29 -8.15
CA MET A 107 8.08 -0.54 -7.75
C MET A 107 7.85 -2.02 -7.42
N ILE A 108 7.57 -2.32 -6.15
CA ILE A 108 7.23 -3.66 -5.67
C ILE A 108 5.91 -3.59 -4.92
N THR A 109 4.96 -4.45 -5.27
CA THR A 109 3.68 -4.66 -4.60
C THR A 109 3.67 -6.02 -3.91
N PHE A 110 3.35 -6.01 -2.62
CA PHE A 110 3.11 -7.20 -1.80
C PHE A 110 1.62 -7.32 -1.51
N LYS A 111 1.03 -8.48 -1.80
CA LYS A 111 -0.34 -8.81 -1.42
C LYS A 111 -0.31 -9.82 -0.29
N PHE A 112 -0.85 -9.46 0.85
CA PHE A 112 -0.92 -10.28 2.05
C PHE A 112 -2.16 -11.17 2.04
N THR A 113 -2.08 -12.32 2.72
CA THR A 113 -3.19 -13.29 2.81
C THR A 113 -4.43 -12.75 3.52
N ASN A 114 -4.27 -11.71 4.34
CA ASN A 114 -5.36 -11.05 5.06
C ASN A 114 -6.07 -9.97 4.22
N GLY A 115 -5.71 -9.78 2.95
CA GLY A 115 -6.31 -8.77 2.09
C GLY A 115 -5.67 -7.38 2.20
N CYS A 116 -4.54 -7.25 2.89
CA CYS A 116 -3.70 -6.06 2.80
C CYS A 116 -2.86 -6.08 1.50
N VAL A 117 -2.70 -4.93 0.87
CA VAL A 117 -1.86 -4.74 -0.31
C VAL A 117 -0.96 -3.53 -0.05
N ILE A 118 0.35 -3.70 -0.22
CA ILE A 118 1.33 -2.63 -0.02
C ILE A 118 2.20 -2.50 -1.25
N THR A 119 2.24 -1.30 -1.83
CA THR A 119 3.14 -0.95 -2.93
C THR A 119 4.22 0.01 -2.46
N LEU A 120 5.48 -0.42 -2.54
CA LEU A 120 6.67 0.40 -2.33
C LEU A 120 7.14 0.93 -3.68
N ARG A 121 7.37 2.24 -3.80
CA ARG A 121 7.88 2.86 -5.03
C ARG A 121 8.81 4.03 -4.80
N THR A 122 9.73 4.25 -5.73
CA THR A 122 10.47 5.52 -5.78
C THR A 122 9.62 6.63 -6.42
N SER A 123 9.87 7.87 -6.01
CA SER A 123 9.44 9.05 -6.74
C SER A 123 10.45 9.35 -7.84
N GLY A 124 9.97 9.62 -9.07
CA GLY A 124 10.86 9.89 -10.21
C GLY A 124 11.55 11.24 -10.15
N THR A 125 10.99 12.21 -9.41
CA THR A 125 11.46 13.60 -9.35
C THR A 125 11.82 14.06 -7.94
N GLU A 126 11.54 13.26 -6.93
CA GLU A 126 11.77 13.61 -5.52
C GLU A 126 12.61 12.50 -4.87
N PRO A 127 13.45 12.81 -3.87
CA PRO A 127 14.24 11.82 -3.12
C PRO A 127 13.36 11.06 -2.11
N LYS A 128 12.21 10.55 -2.57
CA LYS A 128 11.16 9.92 -1.75
C LYS A 128 10.99 8.45 -2.13
N ILE A 129 10.90 7.61 -1.11
CA ILE A 129 10.44 6.23 -1.22
C ILE A 129 9.04 6.17 -0.64
N LYS A 130 8.03 6.14 -1.50
CA LYS A 130 6.61 6.16 -1.14
C LYS A 130 6.12 4.74 -0.87
N TYR A 131 5.24 4.59 0.09
CA TYR A 131 4.42 3.39 0.22
C TYR A 131 2.93 3.76 0.14
N TYR A 132 2.17 2.86 -0.48
CA TYR A 132 0.72 2.89 -0.52
C TYR A 132 0.24 1.58 0.07
N SER A 133 -0.41 1.61 1.22
CA SER A 133 -1.03 0.45 1.82
C SER A 133 -2.55 0.59 1.81
N GLU A 134 -3.22 -0.49 1.43
CA GLU A 134 -4.66 -0.61 1.37
C GLU A 134 -5.03 -1.92 2.03
N HIS A 135 -6.01 -1.90 2.92
CA HIS A 135 -6.49 -3.09 3.60
C HIS A 135 -7.98 -3.26 3.38
N ARG A 136 -8.31 -4.40 2.77
CA ARG A 136 -9.66 -4.88 2.57
C ARG A 136 -9.72 -6.32 3.09
N PRO A 137 -10.00 -6.52 4.38
CA PRO A 137 -10.15 -7.85 4.91
C PRO A 137 -11.38 -8.53 4.32
N ASP A 138 -11.39 -9.85 4.41
CA ASP A 138 -12.55 -10.66 4.07
C ASP A 138 -13.74 -10.25 4.97
N PRO A 139 -14.89 -9.82 4.41
CA PRO A 139 -16.07 -9.48 5.20
C PRO A 139 -16.54 -10.61 6.13
N GLU A 140 -16.30 -11.88 5.76
CA GLU A 140 -16.67 -13.04 6.59
C GLU A 140 -15.92 -13.10 7.93
N LYS A 141 -14.77 -12.40 8.04
CA LYS A 141 -14.02 -12.28 9.30
C LYS A 141 -14.67 -11.33 10.31
N GLY A 142 -15.64 -10.52 9.88
CA GLY A 142 -16.42 -9.65 10.77
C GLY A 142 -15.59 -8.60 11.53
N LEU A 143 -14.49 -8.13 10.93
CA LEU A 143 -13.65 -7.11 11.56
C LEU A 143 -14.33 -5.73 11.53
N ASP A 144 -14.31 -5.03 12.66
CA ASP A 144 -14.76 -3.64 12.74
C ASP A 144 -13.70 -2.65 12.21
N ALA A 145 -14.12 -1.41 11.96
CA ALA A 145 -13.25 -0.36 11.42
C ALA A 145 -11.94 -0.14 12.21
N ASN A 146 -11.99 -0.25 13.54
CA ASN A 146 -10.81 -0.05 14.40
C ASN A 146 -9.85 -1.23 14.30
N GLN A 147 -10.38 -2.45 14.24
CA GLN A 147 -9.58 -3.66 14.03
C GLN A 147 -8.86 -3.62 12.68
N VAL A 148 -9.58 -3.30 11.59
CA VAL A 148 -8.99 -3.14 10.26
C VAL A 148 -7.90 -2.06 10.26
N LYS A 149 -8.15 -0.93 10.93
CA LYS A 149 -7.17 0.15 11.03
C LYS A 149 -5.93 -0.26 11.82
N GLN A 150 -6.12 -0.95 12.95
CA GLN A 150 -5.01 -1.43 13.78
C GLN A 150 -4.17 -2.47 13.05
N GLU A 151 -4.80 -3.42 12.36
CA GLU A 151 -4.11 -4.43 11.58
C GLU A 151 -3.29 -3.79 10.44
N LEU A 152 -3.85 -2.82 9.72
CA LEU A 152 -3.11 -2.06 8.71
C LEU A 152 -1.91 -1.32 9.32
N GLN A 153 -2.09 -0.65 10.46
CA GLN A 153 -1.02 0.07 11.13
C GLN A 153 0.10 -0.88 11.58
N ASP A 154 -0.25 -2.04 12.12
CA ASP A 154 0.71 -3.08 12.52
C ASP A 154 1.53 -3.58 11.31
N ILE A 155 0.89 -3.82 10.17
CA ILE A 155 1.59 -4.24 8.95
C ILE A 155 2.53 -3.13 8.47
N VAL A 156 2.09 -1.86 8.48
CA VAL A 156 2.96 -0.73 8.13
C VAL A 156 4.17 -0.69 9.05
N ASN A 157 3.99 -0.84 10.36
CA ASN A 157 5.11 -0.87 11.31
C ASN A 157 6.10 -2.03 10.99
N CYS A 158 5.60 -3.22 10.64
CA CYS A 158 6.43 -4.34 10.21
C CYS A 158 7.22 -4.01 8.92
N ILE A 159 6.61 -3.33 7.95
CA ILE A 159 7.28 -2.89 6.72
C ILE A 159 8.38 -1.88 7.03
N GLU A 160 8.11 -0.91 7.91
CA GLU A 160 9.10 0.09 8.33
C GLU A 160 10.30 -0.58 9.03
N GLU A 161 10.05 -1.55 9.90
CA GLU A 161 11.10 -2.29 10.61
C GLU A 161 11.90 -3.24 9.71
N HIS A 162 11.23 -4.07 8.92
CA HIS A 162 11.85 -5.20 8.24
C HIS A 162 12.25 -4.90 6.80
N PHE A 163 11.49 -4.05 6.10
CA PHE A 163 11.70 -3.80 4.66
C PHE A 163 12.51 -2.52 4.46
N TYR A 164 12.04 -1.40 5.01
CA TYR A 164 12.81 -0.15 5.01
C TYR A 164 14.04 -0.26 5.92
N SER A 165 13.89 -0.90 7.08
CA SER A 165 14.97 -1.26 8.00
C SER A 165 16.01 -0.15 8.20
N ILE A 166 15.61 0.93 8.87
CA ILE A 166 16.45 2.11 9.13
C ILE A 166 17.79 1.72 9.79
N LYS A 167 17.81 0.63 10.57
CA LYS A 167 19.06 0.08 11.15
C LYS A 167 20.06 -0.36 10.08
N LEU A 168 19.59 -0.96 8.99
CA LEU A 168 20.42 -1.38 7.85
C LEU A 168 20.66 -0.24 6.85
N PHE A 169 19.69 0.67 6.74
CA PHE A 169 19.70 1.77 5.78
C PHE A 169 19.48 3.12 6.50
N PRO A 170 20.46 3.61 7.28
CA PRO A 170 20.28 4.79 8.15
C PRO A 170 20.08 6.11 7.38
N LYS A 171 20.39 6.13 6.08
CA LYS A 171 20.09 7.27 5.19
C LYS A 171 18.63 7.34 4.75
N ILE A 172 17.81 6.34 5.08
CA ILE A 172 16.35 6.37 4.90
C ILE A 172 15.75 7.01 6.16
N LEU A 173 15.23 8.22 6.00
CA LEU A 173 14.74 9.04 7.10
C LEU A 173 13.22 9.09 7.09
N PRO A 174 12.57 9.07 8.27
CA PRO A 174 11.14 9.29 8.36
C PRO A 174 10.77 10.67 7.81
N ARG A 175 9.51 10.82 7.41
CA ARG A 175 8.96 12.13 7.05
C ARG A 175 9.10 13.08 8.26
N GLN A 176 9.69 14.26 8.02
CA GLN A 176 9.71 15.37 8.97
C GLN A 176 8.34 16.05 9.05
#